data_AF-A0A7R7XBL8-F1
#
_entry.id   AF-A0A7R7XBL8-F1
#
_cell.length_a   1.000
_cell.length_b   1.000
_cell.length_c   1.000
_cell.angle_alpha   90.00
_cell.angle_beta   90.00
_cell.angle_gamma   90.00
#
_symmetry.space_group_name_H-M   'P 1'
#
loop_
_entity.id
_entity.type
_entity.pdbx_description
1 polymer ?
#
loop_
_entity_poly.entity_id
_entity_poly.type
_entity_poly.pdbx_seq_one_letter_code
_entity_poly.pdbx_strand_id
1 'polypeptide(L)'
;MKFLIFPPALLASLTAAHFTINYPPSRGTDEKTQSEFPCGGFSQPSSRTMISLSSPRFPISVDLGHDQTAVRFLLAVGSAPGTNYNITLSKTFRVEGLGEFCVPDVTLSEDALGRKLEDGLDMTLQVQANGHPDGGLYACADLQLTTENIPGPSKSTCKNNTGITAVPFTGAAADRNANVSTPEGNSQGGEDTKNKGESHAPFLTGGAVLQAASWGVLGVSVLGSLAI
;
A
#
# COMPACT_ATOMS: atom_id res chain seq x y z
N MET A 1 -8.03 -34.41 -44.59
CA MET A 1 -7.84 -34.43 -43.13
C MET A 1 -7.22 -33.09 -42.73
N LYS A 2 -7.95 -32.24 -42.02
CA LYS A 2 -7.55 -30.86 -41.70
C LYS A 2 -7.14 -30.85 -40.22
N PHE A 3 -5.83 -30.82 -39.95
CA PHE A 3 -5.32 -30.77 -38.58
C PHE A 3 -5.53 -29.35 -38.04
N LEU A 4 -6.46 -29.19 -37.11
CA LEU A 4 -6.63 -27.97 -36.32
C LEU A 4 -5.51 -27.91 -35.29
N ILE A 5 -4.53 -27.05 -35.53
CA ILE A 5 -3.47 -26.71 -34.58
C ILE A 5 -4.07 -25.71 -33.59
N PHE A 6 -4.40 -26.16 -32.38
CA PHE A 6 -4.75 -25.25 -31.29
C PHE A 6 -3.47 -24.57 -30.78
N PRO A 7 -3.41 -23.23 -30.72
CA PRO A 7 -2.28 -22.53 -30.11
C PRO A 7 -2.24 -22.88 -28.62
N PRO A 8 -1.06 -23.16 -28.04
CA PRO A 8 -0.94 -23.38 -26.61
C PRO A 8 -1.37 -22.10 -25.89
N ALA A 9 -2.44 -22.18 -25.12
CA ALA A 9 -2.85 -21.11 -24.22
C ALA A 9 -1.70 -20.88 -23.23
N LEU A 10 -1.00 -19.76 -23.39
CA LEU A 10 -0.03 -19.28 -22.43
C LEU A 10 -0.81 -18.99 -21.15
N LEU A 11 -0.77 -19.90 -20.19
CA LEU A 11 -1.17 -19.62 -18.81
C LEU A 11 -0.18 -18.57 -18.31
N ALA A 12 -0.52 -17.30 -18.48
CA ALA A 12 0.16 -16.21 -17.80
C ALA A 12 0.02 -16.52 -16.31
N SER A 13 1.11 -16.98 -15.70
CA SER A 13 1.23 -17.02 -14.26
C SER A 13 0.93 -15.62 -13.76
N LEU A 14 -0.22 -15.43 -13.10
CA LEU A 14 -0.43 -14.27 -12.27
C LEU A 14 0.66 -14.34 -11.20
N THR A 15 1.78 -13.68 -11.45
CA THR A 15 2.83 -13.49 -10.46
C THR A 15 2.19 -12.71 -9.33
N ALA A 16 1.95 -13.38 -8.21
CA ALA A 16 1.31 -12.78 -7.06
C ALA A 16 2.19 -11.64 -6.54
N ALA A 17 1.62 -10.44 -6.44
CA ALA A 17 2.32 -9.28 -5.88
C ALA A 17 2.43 -9.29 -4.36
N HIS A 18 1.87 -10.31 -3.75
CA HIS A 18 1.78 -10.45 -2.31
C HIS A 18 3.15 -10.62 -1.68
N PHE A 19 3.17 -10.31 -0.39
CA PHE A 19 4.33 -10.52 0.46
C PHE A 19 3.87 -10.97 1.83
N THR A 20 4.76 -11.52 2.64
CA THR A 20 4.49 -11.82 4.06
C THR A 20 5.53 -11.17 4.95
N ILE A 21 5.19 -10.95 6.22
CA ILE A 21 6.17 -10.59 7.25
C ILE A 21 6.50 -11.86 8.02
N ASN A 22 7.75 -12.31 7.90
CA ASN A 22 8.27 -13.47 8.62
C ASN A 22 8.66 -13.10 10.05
N TYR A 23 9.28 -11.92 10.22
CA TYR A 23 9.62 -11.40 11.53
C TYR A 23 9.56 -9.86 11.57
N PRO A 24 9.00 -9.25 12.64
CA PRO A 24 8.18 -9.90 13.66
C PRO A 24 6.96 -10.59 13.02
N PRO A 25 6.39 -11.65 13.62
CA PRO A 25 5.31 -12.41 12.98
C PRO A 25 4.16 -11.51 12.54
N SER A 26 3.71 -11.68 11.29
CA SER A 26 2.60 -10.90 10.75
C SER A 26 1.32 -11.11 11.58
N ARG A 27 0.54 -10.03 11.72
CA ARG A 27 -0.81 -10.05 12.31
C ARG A 27 -1.76 -10.97 11.52
N GLY A 28 -1.52 -11.12 10.22
CA GLY A 28 -2.28 -11.98 9.32
C GLY A 28 -1.59 -12.14 7.97
N THR A 29 -2.05 -13.10 7.17
CA THR A 29 -1.44 -13.46 5.87
C THR A 29 -2.49 -13.69 4.78
N ASP A 30 -3.69 -13.12 4.90
CA ASP A 30 -4.68 -13.24 3.82
C ASP A 30 -4.29 -12.30 2.67
N GLU A 31 -3.77 -12.92 1.61
CA GLU A 31 -3.36 -12.23 0.39
C GLU A 31 -4.51 -11.44 -0.25
N LYS A 32 -5.76 -11.92 -0.13
CA LYS A 32 -6.92 -11.30 -0.79
C LYS A 32 -7.27 -9.94 -0.22
N THR A 33 -6.99 -9.72 1.06
CA THR A 33 -7.26 -8.46 1.75
C THR A 33 -6.01 -7.60 1.85
N GLN A 34 -4.88 -8.01 1.27
CA GLN A 34 -3.61 -7.32 1.47
C GLN A 34 -3.58 -5.90 0.88
N SER A 35 -4.46 -5.58 -0.06
CA SER A 35 -4.66 -4.22 -0.59
C SER A 35 -5.53 -3.33 0.33
N GLU A 36 -6.14 -3.89 1.38
CA GLU A 36 -6.96 -3.16 2.33
C GLU A 36 -6.10 -2.43 3.36
N PHE A 37 -6.15 -1.11 3.34
CA PHE A 37 -5.47 -0.29 4.34
C PHE A 37 -6.33 -0.14 5.61
N PRO A 38 -5.75 -0.21 6.82
CA PRO A 38 -4.37 -0.61 7.14
C PRO A 38 -4.23 -2.12 7.32
N CYS A 39 -2.98 -2.59 7.33
CA CYS A 39 -2.61 -3.96 7.76
C CYS A 39 -3.22 -5.10 6.95
N GLY A 40 -3.69 -4.87 5.73
CA GLY A 40 -4.35 -5.90 4.94
C GLY A 40 -5.73 -6.27 5.51
N GLY A 41 -6.45 -5.32 6.11
CA GLY A 41 -7.78 -5.51 6.69
C GLY A 41 -7.79 -6.08 8.12
N PHE A 42 -6.64 -6.50 8.67
CA PHE A 42 -6.56 -7.08 10.00
C PHE A 42 -6.64 -6.01 11.11
N SER A 43 -7.83 -5.83 11.68
CA SER A 43 -8.15 -4.79 12.67
C SER A 43 -7.68 -5.10 14.10
N GLN A 44 -7.66 -6.37 14.51
CA GLN A 44 -7.29 -6.76 15.87
C GLN A 44 -5.79 -7.07 15.96
N PRO A 45 -5.06 -6.48 16.93
CA PRO A 45 -3.67 -6.84 17.18
C PRO A 45 -3.51 -8.33 17.47
N SER A 46 -2.40 -8.92 16.99
CA SER A 46 -2.01 -10.28 17.33
C SER A 46 -1.19 -10.33 18.63
N SER A 47 -0.62 -11.49 18.96
CA SER A 47 0.43 -11.55 19.99
C SER A 47 1.56 -10.58 19.63
N ARG A 48 1.96 -9.76 20.61
CA ARG A 48 3.01 -8.75 20.45
C ARG A 48 4.39 -9.39 20.57
N THR A 49 5.30 -9.01 19.69
CA THR A 49 6.71 -9.37 19.81
C THR A 49 7.37 -8.45 20.83
N MET A 50 7.96 -9.04 21.86
CA MET A 50 8.62 -8.31 22.94
C MET A 50 10.00 -7.82 22.48
N ILE A 51 10.26 -6.53 22.61
CA ILE A 51 11.53 -5.89 22.29
C ILE A 51 12.14 -5.33 23.58
N SER A 52 13.36 -5.75 23.93
CA SER A 52 13.99 -5.32 25.18
C SER A 52 14.39 -3.84 25.14
N LEU A 53 14.06 -3.09 26.19
CA LEU A 53 14.48 -1.70 26.38
C LEU A 53 16.00 -1.56 26.55
N SER A 54 16.67 -2.60 27.04
CA SER A 54 18.13 -2.62 27.16
C SER A 54 18.84 -2.67 25.80
N SER A 55 18.11 -3.10 24.76
CA SER A 55 18.57 -3.17 23.38
C SER A 55 17.36 -2.99 22.44
N PRO A 56 16.85 -1.76 22.29
CA PRO A 56 15.56 -1.47 21.63
C PRO A 56 15.69 -1.53 20.11
N ARG A 57 16.00 -2.73 19.61
CA ARG A 57 16.23 -3.02 18.20
C ARG A 57 15.68 -4.38 17.83
N PHE A 58 15.33 -4.54 16.55
CA PHE A 58 14.79 -5.79 16.02
C PHE A 58 15.03 -5.89 14.51
N PRO A 59 15.18 -7.10 13.96
CA PRO A 59 15.19 -7.27 12.50
C PRO A 59 13.78 -7.16 11.94
N ILE A 60 13.69 -6.86 10.64
CA ILE A 60 12.46 -7.03 9.84
C ILE A 60 12.78 -8.00 8.72
N SER A 61 12.11 -9.16 8.69
CA SER A 61 12.19 -10.15 7.61
C SER A 61 10.85 -10.23 6.90
N VAL A 62 10.88 -10.12 5.57
CA VAL A 62 9.73 -10.22 4.68
C VAL A 62 10.01 -11.23 3.57
N ASP A 63 8.97 -11.88 3.06
CA ASP A 63 9.05 -12.74 1.87
C ASP A 63 8.33 -12.04 0.71
N LEU A 64 9.04 -11.76 -0.39
CA LEU A 64 8.55 -10.97 -1.52
C LEU A 64 8.22 -11.83 -2.74
N GLY A 65 6.99 -11.73 -3.24
CA GLY A 65 6.49 -12.49 -4.40
C GLY A 65 6.83 -11.92 -5.78
N HIS A 66 7.41 -10.72 -5.86
CA HIS A 66 7.86 -10.10 -7.12
C HIS A 66 9.38 -9.94 -7.21
N ASP A 67 9.89 -9.96 -8.43
CA ASP A 67 11.30 -9.74 -8.77
C ASP A 67 11.77 -8.30 -8.55
N GLN A 68 10.84 -7.34 -8.56
CA GLN A 68 11.08 -5.97 -8.12
C GLN A 68 9.91 -5.47 -7.28
N THR A 69 10.22 -4.96 -6.09
CA THR A 69 9.20 -4.47 -5.16
C THR A 69 9.65 -3.16 -4.53
N ALA A 70 8.84 -2.10 -4.61
CA ALA A 70 9.01 -0.93 -3.76
C ALA A 70 8.57 -1.28 -2.34
N VAL A 71 9.40 -1.01 -1.33
CA VAL A 71 9.15 -1.36 0.08
C VAL A 71 9.34 -0.14 0.97
N ARG A 72 8.48 -0.01 1.99
CA ARG A 72 8.60 1.00 3.04
C ARG A 72 8.21 0.40 4.40
N PHE A 73 8.91 0.82 5.44
CA PHE A 73 8.60 0.43 6.82
C PHE A 73 8.15 1.66 7.63
N LEU A 74 6.94 1.58 8.15
CA LEU A 74 6.31 2.59 9.00
C LEU A 74 6.01 2.00 10.37
N LEU A 75 5.92 2.85 11.38
CA LEU A 75 5.56 2.48 12.74
C LEU A 75 4.42 3.36 13.22
N ALA A 76 3.55 2.77 14.03
CA ALA A 76 2.57 3.49 14.82
C ALA A 76 2.75 3.15 16.31
N VAL A 77 2.49 4.13 17.17
CA VAL A 77 2.51 3.96 18.64
C VAL A 77 1.09 3.76 19.15
N GLY A 78 0.91 2.81 20.07
CA GLY A 78 -0.35 2.51 20.73
C GLY A 78 -0.80 1.07 20.52
N SER A 79 -1.75 0.65 21.34
CA SER A 79 -2.28 -0.71 21.30
C SER A 79 -3.19 -0.97 20.10
N ALA A 80 -3.88 0.06 19.62
CA ALA A 80 -4.77 0.02 18.46
C ALA A 80 -4.63 1.32 17.64
N PRO A 81 -3.56 1.47 16.84
CA PRO A 81 -3.19 2.75 16.23
C PRO A 81 -4.13 3.21 15.09
N GLY A 82 -5.10 2.39 14.67
CA GLY A 82 -5.94 2.68 13.52
C GLY A 82 -5.09 2.91 12.27
N THR A 83 -5.15 4.12 11.71
CA THR A 83 -4.43 4.52 10.50
C THR A 83 -3.15 5.33 10.79
N ASN A 84 -2.76 5.52 12.05
CA ASN A 84 -1.73 6.47 12.48
C ASN A 84 -0.28 5.96 12.31
N TYR A 85 0.09 5.52 11.11
CA TYR A 85 1.46 5.07 10.77
C TYR A 85 2.33 6.26 10.34
N ASN A 86 2.66 7.12 11.29
CA ASN A 86 3.33 8.40 11.05
C ASN A 86 4.85 8.40 11.30
N ILE A 87 5.41 7.33 11.88
CA ILE A 87 6.85 7.20 12.11
C ILE A 87 7.47 6.42 10.95
N THR A 88 8.46 7.00 10.27
CA THR A 88 9.18 6.33 9.18
C THR A 88 10.40 5.60 9.73
N LEU A 89 10.38 4.27 9.69
CA LEU A 89 11.54 3.44 10.04
C LEU A 89 12.51 3.30 8.87
N SER A 90 11.97 3.26 7.65
CA SER A 90 12.74 3.32 6.41
C SER A 90 11.99 4.15 5.39
N LYS A 91 12.72 5.01 4.68
CA LYS A 91 12.23 5.60 3.42
C LYS A 91 11.91 4.50 2.42
N THR A 92 11.22 4.85 1.34
CA THR A 92 10.90 3.90 0.28
C THR A 92 12.15 3.56 -0.53
N PHE A 93 12.34 2.28 -0.81
CA PHE A 93 13.43 1.74 -1.63
C PHE A 93 12.91 0.59 -2.49
N ARG A 94 13.64 0.22 -3.53
CA ARG A 94 13.36 -1.01 -4.29
C ARG A 94 14.13 -2.18 -3.69
N VAL A 95 13.47 -3.34 -3.60
CA VAL A 95 14.13 -4.64 -3.49
C VAL A 95 14.11 -5.29 -4.86
N GLU A 96 15.27 -5.78 -5.31
CA GLU A 96 15.44 -6.58 -6.52
C GLU A 96 15.73 -8.02 -6.13
N GLY A 97 14.94 -8.97 -6.61
CA GLY A 97 14.99 -10.39 -6.29
C GLY A 97 13.73 -10.90 -5.57
N LEU A 98 13.51 -12.22 -5.68
CA LEU A 98 12.38 -12.94 -5.08
C LEU A 98 12.76 -13.55 -3.74
N GLY A 99 11.77 -13.69 -2.85
CA GLY A 99 11.90 -14.42 -1.60
C GLY A 99 12.28 -13.57 -0.40
N GLU A 100 13.00 -14.17 0.54
CA GLU A 100 13.33 -13.56 1.82
C GLU A 100 14.26 -12.34 1.67
N PHE A 101 13.78 -11.19 2.14
CA PHE A 101 14.55 -9.95 2.31
C PHE A 101 14.52 -9.57 3.79
N CYS A 102 15.67 -9.22 4.36
CA CYS A 102 15.78 -8.83 5.74
C CYS A 102 16.60 -7.56 5.96
N VAL A 103 16.07 -6.70 6.83
CA VAL A 103 16.80 -5.61 7.49
C VAL A 103 17.22 -6.08 8.88
N PRO A 104 18.52 -6.23 9.16
CA PRO A 104 18.99 -6.93 10.37
C PRO A 104 18.85 -6.17 11.68
N ASP A 105 18.82 -4.84 11.62
CA ASP A 105 18.85 -4.00 12.82
C ASP A 105 18.06 -2.72 12.58
N VAL A 106 16.78 -2.73 12.98
CA VAL A 106 15.94 -1.55 13.07
C VAL A 106 15.96 -1.07 14.51
N THR A 107 16.59 0.07 14.74
CA THR A 107 16.69 0.70 16.07
C THR A 107 15.50 1.60 16.33
N LEU A 108 14.84 1.41 17.48
CA LEU A 108 13.86 2.32 18.03
C LEU A 108 14.59 3.35 18.90
N SER A 109 14.43 4.63 18.58
CA SER A 109 15.02 5.74 19.33
C SER A 109 13.94 6.72 19.77
N GLU A 110 14.19 7.41 20.89
CA GLU A 110 13.26 8.42 21.39
C GLU A 110 13.06 9.56 20.39
N ASP A 111 14.11 9.94 19.65
CA ASP A 111 14.06 10.94 18.59
C ASP A 111 13.14 10.52 17.45
N ALA A 112 13.24 9.25 16.99
CA ALA A 112 12.39 8.73 15.93
C ALA A 112 10.93 8.60 16.36
N LEU A 113 10.69 8.25 17.63
CA LEU A 113 9.34 8.06 18.16
C LEU A 113 8.71 9.37 18.67
N GLY A 114 9.51 10.42 18.87
CA GLY A 114 9.08 11.68 19.47
C GLY A 114 8.64 11.54 20.93
N ARG A 115 9.07 10.49 21.63
CA ARG A 115 8.69 10.19 23.01
C ARG A 115 9.70 9.26 23.69
N LYS A 116 9.61 9.18 25.02
CA LYS A 116 10.41 8.26 25.82
C LYS A 116 10.07 6.80 25.51
N LEU A 117 11.11 5.96 25.55
CA LEU A 117 10.97 4.51 25.51
C LEU A 117 10.66 4.00 26.92
N GLU A 118 9.50 3.38 27.08
CA GLU A 118 8.98 2.97 28.39
C GLU A 118 8.46 1.54 28.33
N ASP A 119 8.46 0.86 29.48
CA ASP A 119 7.96 -0.51 29.62
C ASP A 119 6.47 -0.59 29.24
N GLY A 120 6.08 -1.66 28.55
CA GLY A 120 4.71 -1.84 28.09
C GLY A 120 4.31 -0.94 26.92
N LEU A 121 5.25 -0.21 26.31
CA LEU A 121 4.96 0.61 25.13
C LEU A 121 4.58 -0.26 23.93
N ASP A 122 3.29 -0.28 23.63
CA ASP A 122 2.73 -0.93 22.44
C ASP A 122 3.01 -0.14 21.16
N MET A 123 3.39 -0.86 20.11
CA MET A 123 3.58 -0.32 18.77
C MET A 123 3.09 -1.31 17.70
N THR A 124 2.90 -0.84 16.48
CA THR A 124 2.60 -1.69 15.31
C THR A 124 3.50 -1.27 14.16
N LEU A 125 4.30 -2.21 13.66
CA LEU A 125 5.02 -2.10 12.39
C LEU A 125 4.01 -2.26 11.26
N GLN A 126 4.04 -1.37 10.28
CA GLN A 126 3.40 -1.56 8.98
C GLN A 126 4.46 -1.65 7.90
N VAL A 127 4.41 -2.72 7.13
CA VAL A 127 5.14 -2.86 5.88
C VAL A 127 4.19 -2.47 4.75
N GLN A 128 4.65 -1.57 3.89
CA GLN A 128 4.01 -1.27 2.62
C GLN A 128 4.88 -1.81 1.51
N ALA A 129 4.27 -2.51 0.55
CA ALA A 129 4.98 -3.06 -0.58
C ALA A 129 4.19 -2.84 -1.88
N ASN A 130 4.89 -2.68 -2.99
CA ASN A 130 4.26 -2.65 -4.30
C ASN A 130 5.19 -3.19 -5.38
N GLY A 131 4.78 -4.28 -6.03
CA GLY A 131 5.46 -4.85 -7.19
C GLY A 131 4.65 -4.75 -8.50
N HIS A 132 3.48 -4.11 -8.48
CA HIS A 132 2.54 -4.09 -9.61
C HIS A 132 1.94 -2.68 -9.87
N PRO A 133 1.55 -2.32 -11.11
CA PRO A 133 1.01 -1.00 -11.40
C PRO A 133 -0.43 -0.77 -10.91
N ASP A 134 -1.09 -1.78 -10.31
CA ASP A 134 -2.50 -1.70 -9.92
C ASP A 134 -2.77 -1.31 -8.45
N GLY A 135 -1.76 -1.40 -7.58
CA GLY A 135 -1.85 -0.82 -6.24
C GLY A 135 -0.94 -1.51 -5.24
N GLY A 136 -0.60 -0.79 -4.18
CA GLY A 136 0.20 -1.32 -3.10
C GLY A 136 -0.55 -2.16 -2.07
N LEU A 137 0.24 -2.91 -1.32
CA LEU A 137 -0.17 -3.88 -0.34
C LEU A 137 0.34 -3.51 1.06
N TYR A 138 -0.34 -4.01 2.07
CA TYR A 138 -0.10 -3.70 3.48
C TYR A 138 -0.07 -4.99 4.30
N ALA A 139 0.88 -5.06 5.23
CA ALA A 139 0.87 -6.05 6.31
C ALA A 139 1.38 -5.38 7.58
N CYS A 140 1.02 -5.93 8.74
CA CYS A 140 1.43 -5.39 10.02
C CYS A 140 1.98 -6.45 10.95
N ALA A 141 2.86 -6.06 11.86
CA ALA A 141 3.32 -6.89 12.96
C ALA A 141 3.28 -6.08 14.26
N ASP A 142 2.84 -6.72 15.34
CA ASP A 142 2.62 -6.04 16.62
C ASP A 142 3.82 -6.21 17.55
N LEU A 143 4.17 -5.11 18.23
CA LEU A 143 5.36 -4.99 19.07
C LEU A 143 5.00 -4.46 20.46
N GLN A 144 5.82 -4.79 21.46
CA GLN A 144 5.76 -4.18 22.80
C GLN A 144 7.18 -4.02 23.35
N LEU A 145 7.50 -2.85 23.91
CA LEU A 145 8.75 -2.66 24.65
C LEU A 145 8.65 -3.29 26.04
N THR A 146 9.75 -3.88 26.50
CA THR A 146 9.81 -4.46 27.84
C THR A 146 11.15 -4.23 28.53
N THR A 147 11.14 -4.09 29.84
CA THR A 147 12.31 -4.12 30.72
C THR A 147 12.91 -5.51 30.85
N GLU A 148 12.17 -6.56 30.47
CA GLU A 148 12.68 -7.91 30.45
C GLU A 148 13.85 -8.04 29.45
N ASN A 149 14.87 -8.81 29.85
CA ASN A 149 15.98 -9.12 28.98
C ASN A 149 15.58 -10.27 28.03
N ILE A 150 14.90 -9.91 26.95
CA ILE A 150 14.49 -10.85 25.91
C ILE A 150 15.64 -11.01 24.91
N PRO A 151 16.16 -12.24 24.72
CA PRO A 151 17.13 -12.48 23.66
C PRO A 151 16.49 -12.16 22.31
N GLY A 152 17.22 -11.44 21.46
CA GLY A 152 16.78 -11.20 20.08
C GLY A 152 16.55 -12.52 19.31
N PRO A 153 15.85 -12.46 18.16
CA PRO A 153 15.58 -13.65 17.38
C PRO A 153 16.89 -14.30 16.90
N SER A 154 16.80 -15.59 16.54
CA SER A 154 17.95 -16.33 16.02
C SER A 154 18.56 -15.63 14.81
N LYS A 155 19.88 -15.77 14.58
CA LYS A 155 20.52 -15.21 13.38
C LYS A 155 19.90 -15.71 12.06
N SER A 156 19.32 -16.92 12.07
CA SER A 156 18.61 -17.48 10.92
C SER A 156 17.28 -16.79 10.61
N THR A 157 16.73 -16.00 11.53
CA THR A 157 15.48 -15.24 11.34
C THR A 157 15.65 -14.08 10.37
N CYS A 158 16.88 -13.64 10.14
CA CYS A 158 17.19 -12.54 9.24
C CYS A 158 18.18 -13.00 8.19
N LYS A 159 17.67 -13.56 7.10
CA LYS A 159 18.49 -14.03 6.00
C LYS A 159 17.95 -13.51 4.67
N ASN A 160 18.87 -13.04 3.84
CA ASN A 160 18.56 -12.67 2.47
C ASN A 160 18.63 -13.89 1.56
N ASN A 161 17.66 -14.01 0.66
CA ASN A 161 17.70 -14.98 -0.43
C ASN A 161 18.90 -14.70 -1.35
N THR A 162 19.37 -15.70 -2.10
CA THR A 162 20.53 -15.50 -2.98
C THR A 162 20.19 -14.52 -4.09
N GLY A 163 21.02 -13.48 -4.27
CA GLY A 163 20.84 -12.50 -5.34
C GLY A 163 19.83 -11.38 -5.05
N ILE A 164 19.25 -11.35 -3.84
CA ILE A 164 18.36 -10.25 -3.44
C ILE A 164 19.19 -9.02 -3.04
N THR A 165 18.78 -7.84 -3.50
CA THR A 165 19.48 -6.58 -3.22
C THR A 165 18.49 -5.44 -2.94
N ALA A 166 18.93 -4.44 -2.17
CA ALA A 166 18.15 -3.23 -1.93
C ALA A 166 18.78 -2.04 -2.67
N VAL A 167 17.95 -1.30 -3.39
CA VAL A 167 18.33 -0.12 -4.17
C VAL A 167 17.59 1.09 -3.59
N PRO A 168 18.29 2.05 -2.97
CA PRO A 168 17.64 3.22 -2.39
C PRO A 168 17.05 4.10 -3.49
N PHE A 169 15.83 4.59 -3.27
CA PHE A 169 15.31 5.70 -4.05
C PHE A 169 15.89 7.04 -3.58
N THR A 170 15.75 8.06 -4.42
CA THR A 170 16.20 9.43 -4.13
C THR A 170 15.07 10.44 -4.36
N GLY A 171 15.16 11.59 -3.69
CA GLY A 171 14.19 12.68 -3.86
C GLY A 171 12.76 12.25 -3.54
N ALA A 172 11.80 12.72 -4.35
CA ALA A 172 10.38 12.46 -4.14
C ALA A 172 10.00 10.97 -4.13
N ALA A 173 10.76 10.12 -4.83
CA ALA A 173 10.51 8.67 -4.83
C ALA A 173 10.80 8.03 -3.47
N ALA A 174 11.82 8.50 -2.74
CA ALA A 174 12.16 7.98 -1.40
C ALA A 174 11.13 8.39 -0.34
N ASP A 175 10.54 9.57 -0.49
CA ASP A 175 9.58 10.12 0.47
C ASP A 175 8.14 9.66 0.21
N ARG A 176 7.82 9.27 -1.04
CA ARG A 176 6.51 8.71 -1.39
C ARG A 176 6.32 7.33 -0.76
N ASN A 177 5.13 7.06 -0.25
CA ASN A 177 4.79 5.76 0.30
C ASN A 177 4.90 4.64 -0.76
N ALA A 178 5.39 3.47 -0.35
CA ALA A 178 5.61 2.34 -1.27
C ALA A 178 4.31 1.88 -1.93
N ASN A 179 3.18 2.01 -1.24
CA ASN A 179 1.89 1.57 -1.76
C ASN A 179 1.40 2.33 -3.01
N VAL A 180 1.97 3.51 -3.27
CA VAL A 180 1.69 4.38 -4.43
C VAL A 180 2.97 4.66 -5.22
N SER A 181 3.97 3.79 -5.10
CA SER A 181 5.21 3.86 -5.85
C SER A 181 5.37 2.59 -6.68
N THR A 182 5.67 2.73 -7.97
CA THR A 182 6.15 1.59 -8.76
C THR A 182 7.55 1.17 -8.27
N PRO A 183 8.02 -0.05 -8.62
CA PRO A 183 9.39 -0.48 -8.33
C PRO A 183 10.48 0.41 -8.96
N GLU A 184 10.17 1.18 -10.00
CA GLU A 184 11.08 2.14 -10.63
C GLU A 184 11.06 3.52 -9.95
N GLY A 185 10.25 3.69 -8.89
CA GLY A 185 10.14 4.95 -8.19
C GLY A 185 9.26 5.98 -8.92
N ASN A 186 8.34 5.53 -9.78
CA ASN A 186 7.30 6.39 -10.35
C ASN A 186 6.08 6.44 -9.42
N SER A 187 5.29 7.52 -9.48
CA SER A 187 4.02 7.59 -8.75
C SER A 187 2.96 6.74 -9.44
N GLN A 188 2.13 6.09 -8.63
CA GLN A 188 1.01 5.28 -9.07
C GLN A 188 -0.22 5.72 -8.27
N GLY A 189 -1.31 6.06 -8.95
CA GLY A 189 -2.45 6.71 -8.30
C GLY A 189 -2.35 8.23 -8.37
N GLY A 190 -2.81 8.72 -9.51
CA GLY A 190 -2.93 10.11 -9.90
C GLY A 190 -3.32 10.08 -11.36
N GLU A 191 -4.61 10.09 -11.65
CA GLU A 191 -5.03 10.70 -12.90
C GLU A 191 -4.43 12.10 -12.86
N ASP A 192 -3.35 12.32 -13.62
CA ASP A 192 -3.18 13.61 -14.24
C ASP A 192 -4.52 13.84 -14.94
N THR A 193 -5.37 14.67 -14.35
CA THR A 193 -6.40 15.39 -15.06
C THR A 193 -5.63 16.18 -16.11
N LYS A 194 -5.36 15.54 -17.25
CA LYS A 194 -5.06 16.21 -18.50
C LYS A 194 -6.32 17.01 -18.78
N ASN A 195 -6.33 18.25 -18.27
CA ASN A 195 -7.19 19.31 -18.71
C ASN A 195 -6.95 19.46 -20.22
N LYS A 196 -7.63 18.64 -21.02
CA LYS A 196 -8.09 19.09 -22.32
C LYS A 196 -9.12 20.15 -22.00
N GLY A 197 -8.69 21.40 -22.09
CA GLY A 197 -9.58 22.55 -22.02
C GLY A 197 -10.65 22.38 -23.09
N GLU A 198 -11.84 21.99 -22.67
CA GLU A 198 -13.04 22.08 -23.46
C GLU A 198 -14.00 23.01 -22.71
N SER A 199 -13.99 24.25 -23.16
CA SER A 199 -14.72 25.38 -22.62
C SER A 199 -16.23 25.11 -22.60
N HIS A 200 -16.79 24.73 -21.46
CA HIS A 200 -18.23 24.77 -21.24
C HIS A 200 -18.57 26.00 -20.39
N ALA A 201 -19.21 26.98 -21.04
CA ALA A 201 -19.86 28.10 -20.37
C ALA A 201 -21.07 27.61 -19.54
N PRO A 202 -21.40 28.27 -18.42
CA PRO A 202 -22.46 27.81 -17.53
C PRO A 202 -23.82 28.27 -18.03
N PHE A 203 -24.85 27.42 -17.94
CA PHE A 203 -26.24 27.88 -17.94
C PHE A 203 -27.06 27.13 -16.88
N LEU A 204 -27.86 27.92 -16.17
CA LEU A 204 -28.55 27.63 -14.91
C LEU A 204 -29.89 26.89 -15.10
N THR A 205 -30.19 26.07 -14.08
CA THR A 205 -31.51 25.81 -13.45
C THR A 205 -32.68 25.21 -14.25
N GLY A 206 -33.21 24.09 -13.74
CA GLY A 206 -34.63 24.00 -13.40
C GLY A 206 -35.45 22.86 -14.03
N GLY A 207 -35.70 21.80 -13.23
CA GLY A 207 -37.07 21.31 -12.95
C GLY A 207 -37.84 20.47 -13.99
N ALA A 208 -38.07 19.20 -13.59
CA ALA A 208 -39.33 18.45 -13.66
C ALA A 208 -39.81 17.74 -14.95
N VAL A 209 -39.72 16.40 -14.88
CA VAL A 209 -40.73 15.33 -15.09
C VAL A 209 -41.84 15.50 -16.16
N LEU A 210 -41.89 14.56 -17.12
CA LEU A 210 -42.96 13.55 -17.37
C LEU A 210 -43.18 13.20 -18.85
N GLN A 211 -43.15 11.88 -19.09
CA GLN A 211 -43.98 11.06 -19.99
C GLN A 211 -44.67 11.71 -21.21
N ALA A 212 -44.28 11.24 -22.39
CA ALA A 212 -45.01 11.44 -23.63
C ALA A 212 -46.21 10.50 -23.73
N ALA A 213 -47.43 11.07 -23.70
CA ALA A 213 -48.62 10.47 -24.27
C ALA A 213 -49.08 11.38 -25.42
N SER A 214 -49.10 10.83 -26.63
CA SER A 214 -49.32 11.53 -27.90
C SER A 214 -50.78 11.46 -28.33
N TRP A 215 -51.55 12.54 -28.20
CA TRP A 215 -52.80 12.73 -28.96
C TRP A 215 -53.04 14.22 -29.20
N GLY A 216 -53.41 14.58 -30.42
CA GLY A 216 -54.25 15.76 -30.65
C GLY A 216 -53.62 16.90 -31.44
N VAL A 217 -53.97 16.91 -32.73
CA VAL A 217 -53.79 17.93 -33.76
C VAL A 217 -54.50 19.26 -33.41
N LEU A 218 -54.10 20.33 -34.13
CA LEU A 218 -54.66 21.70 -34.26
C LEU A 218 -53.93 22.71 -33.35
N GLY A 219 -53.27 23.76 -33.83
CA GLY A 219 -53.30 24.46 -35.11
C GLY A 219 -53.11 25.96 -34.84
N VAL A 220 -52.66 26.69 -35.85
CA VAL A 220 -52.72 28.16 -36.00
C VAL A 220 -51.55 28.99 -35.45
N SER A 221 -50.61 29.21 -36.38
CA SER A 221 -49.87 30.42 -36.75
C SER A 221 -50.28 31.80 -36.20
N VAL A 222 -49.29 32.67 -35.98
CA VAL A 222 -49.12 34.07 -36.50
C VAL A 222 -47.81 34.62 -35.89
N LEU A 223 -46.73 34.77 -36.67
CA LEU A 223 -46.32 35.96 -37.43
C LEU A 223 -46.07 37.20 -36.57
N GLY A 224 -44.83 37.72 -36.59
CA GLY A 224 -44.54 39.10 -36.18
C GLY A 224 -43.09 39.40 -35.86
N SER A 225 -42.31 39.73 -36.91
CA SER A 225 -41.37 40.85 -37.05
C SER A 225 -40.57 41.33 -35.83
N LEU A 226 -39.23 41.23 -35.81
CA LEU A 226 -38.24 42.22 -36.32
C LEU A 226 -38.55 43.70 -36.05
N ALA A 227 -37.68 44.35 -35.26
CA ALA A 227 -37.05 45.67 -35.43
C ALA A 227 -36.37 46.02 -34.07
N ILE A 228 -35.17 46.61 -33.95
CA ILE A 228 -34.34 47.47 -34.81
C ILE A 228 -32.88 47.06 -34.62
#